data_AF-A0A2K3CYT7-F1
#
_entry.id   AF-A0A2K3CYT7-F1
#
_cell.length_a   1.000
_cell.length_b   1.000
_cell.length_c   1.000
_cell.angle_alpha   90.00
_cell.angle_beta   90.00
_cell.angle_gamma   90.00
#
_symmetry.space_group_name_H-M   'P 1'
#
loop_
_entity.id
_entity.type
_entity.pdbx_description
1 polymer ?
#
loop_
_entity_poly.entity_id
_entity_poly.type
_entity_poly.pdbx_seq_one_letter_code
_entity_poly.pdbx_strand_id
1 'polypeptide(L)'
;MDFATSSHRQRWLYTRTGLTEERHRLQQRVVDGLRQQRHAAAAAAAAPGDGGGGAEVAGSATKRAREPPPLAALGELLMLKYYQQIIQEKCREMRMPVKVMATAILYHKRFFLRHSSMEYDPGRVMITAIFMATKVEEYYTRAADIARSFDVTEDLVVKQEVALLEGLNFDLVVHSPYRALQGLMQELKEARAAASGASSPPGSASPPPPAALPSSPQLPPLDEGLLPAALPDSPGLDAAARASFGALDALMLSDAPLLYGPAQMAAAALRSGFKAKGVRVPNFLARVAQRAALFMGPNGGGTGTGGGSGGGGSSASASPAPPDDPAAALTAVLDELDQLGSEGARRVEVDEVKEANAAAREWRNLLKEAGAAAAGGGGGGGGGAGGGGGGEDAARAAKREAKKRERAAAKAREAELLGMPQQQQ
;
A
#
# COMPACT_ATOMS: atom_id res chain seq x y z
N MET A 1 0.12 -1.65 -20.40
CA MET A 1 0.29 -0.21 -20.15
C MET A 1 1.72 0.04 -19.72
N ASP A 2 2.34 1.09 -20.24
CA ASP A 2 3.68 1.52 -19.84
C ASP A 2 3.62 2.24 -18.48
N PHE A 3 4.62 2.02 -17.64
CA PHE A 3 4.73 2.70 -16.35
C PHE A 3 4.94 4.21 -16.53
N ALA A 4 5.68 4.63 -17.56
CA ALA A 4 6.07 6.02 -17.76
C ALA A 4 4.87 6.97 -17.93
N THR A 5 3.77 6.47 -18.50
CA THR A 5 2.51 7.20 -18.76
C THR A 5 1.38 6.81 -17.80
N SER A 6 1.64 5.93 -16.83
CA SER A 6 0.62 5.41 -15.91
C SER A 6 0.19 6.43 -14.85
N SER A 7 -1.04 6.30 -14.36
CA SER A 7 -1.51 7.08 -13.20
C SER A 7 -0.73 6.76 -11.93
N HIS A 8 -0.15 5.56 -11.82
CA HIS A 8 0.78 5.18 -10.76
C HIS A 8 1.94 6.18 -10.67
N ARG A 9 2.65 6.42 -11.79
CA ARG A 9 3.77 7.36 -11.80
C ARG A 9 3.32 8.80 -11.54
N GLN A 10 2.19 9.20 -12.12
CA GLN A 10 1.75 10.60 -12.09
C GLN A 10 1.17 11.06 -10.75
N ARG A 11 0.52 10.16 -10.00
CA ARG A 11 -0.27 10.53 -8.81
C ARG A 11 0.18 9.85 -7.50
N TRP A 12 0.97 8.79 -7.59
CA TRP A 12 1.28 7.93 -6.46
C TRP A 12 2.77 7.80 -6.15
N LEU A 13 3.61 8.56 -6.85
CA LEU A 13 5.01 8.76 -6.48
C LEU A 13 5.20 10.14 -5.88
N TYR A 14 5.86 10.18 -4.73
CA TYR A 14 6.11 11.38 -3.95
C TYR A 14 7.61 11.59 -3.77
N THR A 15 8.00 12.82 -3.46
CA THR A 15 9.30 13.09 -2.85
C THR A 15 9.25 12.71 -1.37
N ARG A 16 10.41 12.45 -0.76
CA ARG A 16 10.48 12.11 0.68
C ARG A 16 9.84 13.20 1.55
N THR A 17 10.11 14.47 1.25
CA THR A 17 9.52 15.61 1.95
C THR A 17 8.02 15.71 1.71
N GLY A 18 7.58 15.58 0.45
CA GLY A 18 6.17 15.66 0.07
C GLY A 18 5.33 14.55 0.72
N LEU A 19 5.89 13.35 0.89
CA LEU A 19 5.20 12.25 1.58
C LEU A 19 4.97 12.54 3.06
N THR A 20 5.99 13.08 3.75
CA THR A 20 5.89 13.47 5.16
C THR A 20 4.92 14.64 5.34
N GLU A 21 4.98 15.64 4.46
CA GLU A 21 4.06 16.78 4.46
C GLU A 21 2.61 16.34 4.23
N GLU A 22 2.36 15.43 3.29
CA GLU A 22 1.02 14.94 2.99
C GLU A 22 0.40 14.20 4.18
N ARG A 23 1.18 13.34 4.86
CA ARG A 23 0.75 12.67 6.10
C ARG A 23 0.47 13.65 7.23
N HIS A 24 1.34 14.64 7.42
CA HIS A 24 1.15 15.66 8.44
C HIS A 24 -0.10 16.50 8.16
N ARG A 25 -0.30 16.94 6.91
CA ARG A 25 -1.47 17.68 6.44
C ARG A 25 -2.76 16.90 6.67
N LEU A 26 -2.75 15.61 6.35
CA LEU A 26 -3.88 14.71 6.55
C LEU A 26 -4.26 14.60 8.04
N GLN A 27 -3.27 14.36 8.90
CA GLN A 27 -3.48 14.27 10.34
C GLN A 27 -4.04 15.58 10.91
N GLN A 28 -3.45 16.71 10.51
CA GLN A 28 -3.88 18.04 10.95
C GLN A 28 -5.32 18.33 10.55
N ARG A 29 -5.71 17.99 9.31
CA ARG A 29 -7.09 18.12 8.82
C ARG A 29 -8.11 17.39 9.70
N VAL A 30 -7.80 16.17 10.13
CA VAL A 30 -8.72 15.38 10.97
C VAL A 30 -8.86 15.97 12.36
N VAL A 31 -7.74 16.39 12.97
CA VAL A 31 -7.73 17.02 14.29
C VAL A 31 -8.52 18.33 14.28
N ASP A 32 -8.24 19.21 13.30
CA ASP A 32 -8.91 20.50 13.18
C ASP A 32 -10.39 20.33 12.84
N GLY A 33 -10.74 19.35 12.01
CA GLY A 33 -12.14 19.01 11.71
C GLY A 33 -12.94 18.64 12.97
N LEU A 34 -12.38 17.80 13.85
CA LEU A 34 -13.02 17.46 15.12
C LEU A 34 -13.17 18.69 16.03
N ARG A 35 -12.13 19.52 16.14
CA ARG A 35 -12.18 20.76 16.93
C ARG A 35 -13.26 21.70 16.42
N GLN A 36 -13.34 21.92 15.12
CA GLN A 36 -14.37 22.75 14.48
C GLN A 36 -15.77 22.22 14.77
N GLN A 37 -16.01 20.91 14.66
CA GLN A 37 -17.31 20.30 14.98
C GLN A 37 -17.69 20.50 16.45
N ARG A 38 -16.74 20.32 17.37
CA ARG A 38 -16.98 20.53 18.81
C ARG A 38 -17.26 22.00 19.14
N HIS A 39 -16.54 22.92 18.50
CA HIS A 39 -16.79 24.35 18.64
C HIS A 39 -18.17 24.75 18.08
N ALA A 40 -18.54 24.23 16.91
CA ALA A 40 -19.86 24.48 16.32
C ALA A 40 -21.00 23.92 17.20
N ALA A 41 -20.85 22.71 17.74
CA ALA A 41 -21.84 22.11 18.64
C ALA A 41 -21.97 22.92 19.96
N ALA A 42 -20.86 23.38 20.52
CA ALA A 42 -20.88 24.23 21.73
C ALA A 42 -21.52 25.60 21.46
N ALA A 43 -21.24 26.21 20.30
CA ALA A 43 -21.87 27.47 19.89
C ALA A 43 -23.39 27.30 19.67
N ALA A 44 -23.81 26.20 19.03
CA ALA A 44 -25.23 25.88 18.84
C ALA A 44 -25.97 25.68 20.17
N ALA A 45 -25.33 25.04 21.16
CA ALA A 45 -25.89 24.88 22.50
C ALA A 45 -25.96 26.19 23.31
N ALA A 46 -25.12 27.19 22.97
CA ALA A 46 -25.07 28.49 23.63
C ALA A 46 -25.94 29.57 22.95
N ALA A 47 -26.51 29.28 21.78
CA ALA A 47 -27.43 30.20 21.10
C ALA A 47 -28.70 30.38 21.96
N PRO A 48 -29.14 31.63 22.23
CA PRO A 48 -30.34 31.86 23.04
C PRO A 48 -31.56 31.30 22.30
N GLY A 49 -32.21 30.31 22.92
CA GLY A 49 -33.52 29.85 22.49
C GLY A 49 -34.55 30.96 22.76
N ASP A 50 -35.32 31.32 21.73
CA ASP A 50 -36.48 32.19 21.87
C ASP A 50 -37.56 31.42 22.65
N GLY A 51 -37.54 31.57 23.98
CA GLY A 51 -38.38 30.81 24.90
C GLY A 51 -38.05 31.14 26.34
N GLY A 52 -38.67 32.19 26.86
CA GLY A 52 -38.52 32.65 28.23
C GLY A 52 -38.80 31.55 29.26
N GLY A 53 -37.88 31.41 30.21
CA GLY A 53 -38.00 30.47 31.33
C GLY A 53 -36.69 30.41 32.08
N GLY A 54 -36.45 31.37 32.97
CA GLY A 54 -35.32 31.34 33.89
C GLY A 54 -35.37 30.07 34.75
N ALA A 55 -34.41 29.19 34.55
CA ALA A 55 -34.03 28.16 35.50
C ALA A 55 -32.49 28.12 35.52
N GLU A 56 -31.93 28.41 36.68
CA GLU A 56 -30.50 28.29 36.95
C GLU A 56 -30.03 26.88 36.59
N VAL A 57 -29.24 26.73 35.53
CA VAL A 57 -28.52 25.49 35.24
C VAL A 57 -27.21 25.53 36.01
N ALA A 58 -27.33 25.37 37.33
CA ALA A 58 -26.21 25.02 38.18
C ALA A 58 -25.78 23.57 37.86
N GLY A 59 -24.54 23.43 37.36
CA GLY A 59 -23.75 22.21 37.60
C GLY A 59 -24.13 20.96 36.82
N SER A 60 -24.08 21.00 35.49
CA SER A 60 -23.64 19.83 34.73
C SER A 60 -22.55 20.23 33.76
N ALA A 61 -21.37 20.52 34.31
CA ALA A 61 -20.11 20.35 33.60
C ALA A 61 -19.94 18.85 33.33
N THR A 62 -20.76 18.32 32.42
CA THR A 62 -20.63 16.99 31.84
C THR A 62 -19.17 16.87 31.43
N LYS A 63 -18.41 15.96 32.06
CA LYS A 63 -16.98 15.70 31.81
C LYS A 63 -16.64 16.03 30.36
N ARG A 64 -16.08 17.22 30.09
CA ARG A 64 -15.58 17.54 28.75
C ARG A 64 -14.44 16.54 28.56
N ALA A 65 -14.69 15.49 27.78
CA ALA A 65 -13.65 14.51 27.45
C ALA A 65 -12.47 15.31 26.91
N ARG A 66 -11.37 15.30 27.69
CA ARG A 66 -10.12 15.96 27.34
C ARG A 66 -9.74 15.42 25.97
N GLU A 67 -9.46 16.33 25.02
CA GLU A 67 -9.00 15.91 23.70
C GLU A 67 -7.73 15.04 23.88
N PRO A 68 -7.74 13.78 23.42
CA PRO A 68 -6.55 12.96 23.48
C PRO A 68 -5.47 13.59 22.58
N PRO A 69 -4.18 13.38 22.86
CA PRO A 69 -3.13 13.84 21.97
C PRO A 69 -3.34 13.25 20.56
N PRO A 70 -3.00 14.01 19.49
CA PRO A 70 -2.99 13.47 18.14
C PRO A 70 -2.14 12.20 18.05
N LEU A 71 -2.56 11.24 17.24
CA LEU A 71 -1.83 9.98 17.05
C LEU A 71 -0.39 10.27 16.63
N ALA A 72 0.60 9.72 17.33
CA ALA A 72 2.00 9.94 16.96
C ALA A 72 2.28 9.38 15.56
N ALA A 73 2.87 10.19 14.67
CA ALA A 73 3.11 9.80 13.28
C ALA A 73 3.92 8.49 13.15
N LEU A 74 4.95 8.32 13.99
CA LEU A 74 5.74 7.08 14.01
C LEU A 74 4.88 5.88 14.45
N GLY A 75 4.04 6.04 15.47
CA GLY A 75 3.15 4.98 15.94
C GLY A 75 2.12 4.59 14.88
N GLU A 76 1.58 5.55 14.14
CA GLU A 76 0.69 5.27 13.00
C GLU A 76 1.42 4.46 11.91
N LEU A 77 2.63 4.87 11.51
CA LEU A 77 3.39 4.16 10.49
C LEU A 77 3.74 2.73 10.90
N LEU A 78 4.11 2.50 12.17
CA LEU A 78 4.38 1.17 12.70
C LEU A 78 3.12 0.29 12.70
N MET A 79 1.97 0.85 13.11
CA MET A 79 0.68 0.17 13.03
C MET A 79 0.31 -0.19 11.59
N LEU A 80 0.45 0.74 10.64
CA LEU A 80 0.17 0.47 9.23
C LEU A 80 1.09 -0.61 8.66
N LYS A 81 2.39 -0.56 9.00
CA LYS A 81 3.37 -1.59 8.63
C LYS A 81 2.99 -2.96 9.18
N TYR A 82 2.52 -3.03 10.42
CA TYR A 82 2.05 -4.27 11.03
C TYR A 82 0.90 -4.91 10.23
N TYR A 83 -0.13 -4.13 9.85
CA TYR A 83 -1.20 -4.66 9.01
C TYR A 83 -0.70 -5.04 7.60
N GLN A 84 0.29 -4.35 7.05
CA GLN A 84 0.90 -4.73 5.77
C GLN A 84 1.68 -6.05 5.86
N GLN A 85 2.27 -6.38 7.02
CA GLN A 85 2.87 -7.70 7.27
C GLN A 85 1.80 -8.79 7.27
N ILE A 86 0.65 -8.56 7.90
CA ILE A 86 -0.48 -9.50 7.87
C ILE A 86 -0.96 -9.72 6.42
N ILE A 87 -0.97 -8.70 5.55
CA ILE A 87 -1.28 -8.88 4.13
C ILE A 87 -0.33 -9.91 3.50
N GLN A 88 0.98 -9.79 3.72
CA GLN A 88 1.95 -10.74 3.18
C GLN A 88 1.72 -12.15 3.71
N GLU A 89 1.53 -12.29 5.02
CA GLU A 89 1.29 -13.59 5.67
C GLU A 89 0.04 -14.27 5.13
N LYS A 90 -1.09 -13.54 5.08
CA LYS A 90 -2.38 -14.07 4.63
C LYS A 90 -2.41 -14.37 3.14
N CYS A 91 -1.76 -13.55 2.32
CA CYS A 91 -1.60 -13.86 0.90
C CYS A 91 -0.78 -15.13 0.68
N ARG A 92 0.29 -15.35 1.46
CA ARG A 92 1.09 -16.59 1.40
C ARG A 92 0.31 -17.81 1.89
N GLU A 93 -0.43 -17.68 2.99
CA GLU A 93 -1.29 -18.74 3.56
C GLU A 93 -2.36 -19.18 2.55
N MET A 94 -3.04 -18.22 1.91
CA MET A 94 -4.05 -18.47 0.87
C MET A 94 -3.45 -18.81 -0.50
N ARG A 95 -2.12 -18.92 -0.61
CA ARG A 95 -1.38 -19.20 -1.86
C ARG A 95 -1.73 -18.25 -3.00
N MET A 96 -2.00 -16.98 -2.66
CA MET A 96 -2.31 -15.95 -3.64
C MET A 96 -1.07 -15.59 -4.46
N PRO A 97 -1.22 -15.26 -5.76
CA PRO A 97 -0.13 -14.77 -6.57
C PRO A 97 0.53 -13.52 -5.96
N VAL A 98 1.85 -13.40 -6.12
CA VAL A 98 2.64 -12.28 -5.58
C VAL A 98 2.14 -10.91 -6.08
N LYS A 99 1.57 -10.85 -7.29
CA LYS A 99 0.95 -9.64 -7.84
C LYS A 99 -0.27 -9.17 -7.00
N VAL A 100 -1.10 -10.10 -6.51
CA VAL A 100 -2.25 -9.79 -5.63
C VAL A 100 -1.76 -9.19 -4.32
N MET A 101 -0.76 -9.81 -3.70
CA MET A 101 -0.14 -9.33 -2.48
C MET A 101 0.44 -7.90 -2.65
N ALA A 102 1.19 -7.67 -3.74
CA ALA A 102 1.77 -6.36 -4.03
C ALA A 102 0.69 -5.28 -4.21
N THR A 103 -0.37 -5.59 -4.96
CA THR A 103 -1.51 -4.69 -5.20
C THR A 103 -2.25 -4.37 -3.90
N ALA A 104 -2.50 -5.36 -3.04
CA ALA A 104 -3.16 -5.16 -1.75
C ALA A 104 -2.35 -4.25 -0.80
N ILE A 105 -1.02 -4.43 -0.72
CA ILE A 105 -0.13 -3.57 0.09
C ILE A 105 -0.16 -2.14 -0.44
N LEU A 106 -0.09 -1.94 -1.75
CA LEU A 106 -0.14 -0.62 -2.36
C LEU A 106 -1.50 0.05 -2.16
N TYR A 107 -2.60 -0.68 -2.26
CA TYR A 107 -3.92 -0.15 -1.94
C TYR A 107 -4.02 0.33 -0.50
N HIS A 108 -3.53 -0.48 0.46
CA HIS A 108 -3.50 -0.09 1.86
C HIS A 108 -2.66 1.17 2.09
N LYS A 109 -1.44 1.22 1.53
CA LYS A 109 -0.56 2.40 1.63
C LYS A 109 -1.21 3.65 1.04
N ARG A 110 -1.73 3.57 -0.19
CA ARG A 110 -2.35 4.69 -0.90
C ARG A 110 -3.59 5.21 -0.18
N PHE A 111 -4.42 4.31 0.34
CA PHE A 111 -5.60 4.68 1.12
C PHE A 111 -5.22 5.54 2.34
N PHE A 112 -4.20 5.13 3.10
CA PHE A 112 -3.72 5.86 4.27
C PHE A 112 -2.86 7.10 3.96
N LEU A 113 -2.73 7.48 2.68
CA LEU A 113 -2.26 8.82 2.29
C LEU A 113 -3.40 9.82 2.11
N ARG A 114 -4.65 9.34 1.98
CA ARG A 114 -5.83 10.20 1.79
C ARG A 114 -6.77 10.20 2.99
N HIS A 115 -6.68 9.15 3.81
CA HIS A 115 -7.52 8.91 4.98
C HIS A 115 -6.67 8.58 6.19
N SER A 116 -7.04 9.08 7.37
CA SER A 116 -6.28 8.78 8.59
C SER A 116 -6.73 7.47 9.24
N SER A 117 -5.82 6.82 9.97
CA SER A 117 -6.16 5.68 10.86
C SER A 117 -7.09 6.09 12.01
N MET A 118 -7.17 7.40 12.29
CA MET A 118 -8.14 8.00 13.21
C MET A 118 -9.57 7.95 12.67
N GLU A 119 -9.77 7.86 11.36
CA GLU A 119 -11.09 7.81 10.70
C GLU A 119 -11.46 6.36 10.35
N TYR A 120 -10.49 5.62 9.78
CA TYR A 120 -10.69 4.26 9.28
C TYR A 120 -9.86 3.25 10.06
N ASP A 121 -10.41 2.05 10.25
CA ASP A 121 -9.70 0.96 10.91
C ASP A 121 -8.74 0.27 9.92
N PRO A 122 -7.41 0.32 10.16
CA PRO A 122 -6.44 -0.24 9.22
C PRO A 122 -6.58 -1.74 9.00
N GLY A 123 -7.06 -2.50 9.98
CA GLY A 123 -7.31 -3.93 9.83
C GLY A 123 -8.53 -4.22 8.96
N ARG A 124 -9.58 -3.39 9.02
CA ARG A 124 -10.75 -3.54 8.13
C ARG A 124 -10.42 -3.16 6.70
N VAL A 125 -9.69 -2.06 6.52
CA VAL A 125 -9.21 -1.61 5.21
C VAL A 125 -8.28 -2.65 4.60
N MET A 126 -7.40 -3.26 5.38
CA MET A 126 -6.52 -4.35 4.95
C MET A 126 -7.30 -5.52 4.34
N ILE A 127 -8.32 -6.04 5.03
CA ILE A 127 -9.14 -7.16 4.54
C ILE A 127 -9.82 -6.79 3.21
N THR A 128 -10.38 -5.59 3.15
CA THR A 128 -11.03 -5.07 1.93
C THR A 128 -10.02 -4.89 0.79
N ALA A 129 -8.80 -4.42 1.09
CA ALA A 129 -7.74 -4.24 0.10
C ALA A 129 -7.29 -5.56 -0.52
N ILE A 130 -7.20 -6.64 0.27
CA ILE A 130 -6.92 -7.99 -0.26
C ILE A 130 -8.04 -8.43 -1.20
N PHE A 131 -9.31 -8.27 -0.80
CA PHE A 131 -10.44 -8.62 -1.65
C PHE A 131 -10.50 -7.81 -2.95
N MET A 132 -10.23 -6.51 -2.89
CA MET A 132 -10.22 -5.68 -4.09
C MET A 132 -9.03 -6.00 -5.01
N ALA A 133 -7.87 -6.32 -4.44
CA ALA A 133 -6.71 -6.75 -5.22
C ALA A 133 -6.98 -8.05 -5.97
N THR A 134 -7.70 -9.02 -5.37
CA THR A 134 -8.03 -10.28 -6.05
C THR A 134 -8.94 -10.05 -7.25
N LYS A 135 -9.92 -9.14 -7.13
CA LYS A 135 -10.79 -8.73 -8.25
C LYS A 135 -10.01 -8.05 -9.37
N VAL A 136 -9.15 -7.08 -9.05
CA VAL A 136 -8.40 -6.30 -10.06
C VAL A 136 -7.33 -7.13 -10.76
N GLU A 137 -6.70 -8.06 -10.05
CA GLU A 137 -5.68 -8.96 -10.60
C GLU A 137 -6.27 -10.20 -11.27
N GLU A 138 -7.59 -10.26 -11.47
CA GLU A 138 -8.30 -11.38 -12.08
C GLU A 138 -8.05 -12.73 -11.38
N TYR A 139 -7.79 -12.69 -10.07
CA TYR A 139 -7.66 -13.86 -9.23
C TYR A 139 -8.97 -14.10 -8.50
N TYR A 140 -9.84 -14.93 -9.06
CA TYR A 140 -11.18 -15.13 -8.48
C TYR A 140 -11.09 -15.75 -7.08
N THR A 141 -11.53 -15.01 -6.07
CA THR A 141 -11.65 -15.46 -4.67
C THR A 141 -12.97 -14.93 -4.13
N ARG A 142 -13.78 -15.78 -3.46
CA ARG A 142 -15.06 -15.34 -2.93
C ARG A 142 -14.86 -14.52 -1.66
N ALA A 143 -15.74 -13.56 -1.40
CA ALA A 143 -15.74 -12.81 -0.14
C ALA A 143 -15.79 -13.74 1.08
N ALA A 144 -16.56 -14.84 0.99
CA ALA A 144 -16.63 -15.91 1.99
C ALA A 144 -15.27 -16.54 2.32
N ASP A 145 -14.38 -16.72 1.33
CA ASP A 145 -13.07 -17.34 1.54
C ASP A 145 -12.16 -16.41 2.33
N ILE A 146 -12.15 -15.12 1.98
CA ILE A 146 -11.41 -14.09 2.69
C ILE A 146 -11.98 -13.91 4.10
N ALA A 147 -13.30 -13.81 4.23
CA ALA A 147 -13.99 -13.68 5.51
C ALA A 147 -13.60 -14.83 6.46
N ARG A 148 -13.55 -16.07 5.96
CA ARG A 148 -13.08 -17.24 6.72
C ARG A 148 -11.61 -17.15 7.12
N SER A 149 -10.72 -16.70 6.23
CA SER A 149 -9.27 -16.59 6.54
C SER A 149 -8.96 -15.59 7.66
N PHE A 150 -9.88 -14.65 7.90
CA PHE A 150 -9.81 -13.63 8.93
C PHE A 150 -10.86 -13.84 10.03
N ASP A 151 -11.61 -14.94 10.06
CA ASP A 151 -12.67 -15.16 11.05
C ASP A 151 -13.66 -13.97 11.21
N VAL A 152 -13.96 -13.28 10.10
CA VAL A 152 -14.90 -12.14 10.04
C VAL A 152 -16.14 -12.47 9.21
N THR A 153 -17.11 -11.56 9.20
CA THR A 153 -18.30 -11.67 8.36
C THR A 153 -18.03 -11.17 6.93
N GLU A 154 -18.72 -11.74 5.94
CA GLU A 154 -18.63 -11.27 4.54
C GLU A 154 -19.01 -9.79 4.40
N ASP A 155 -20.01 -9.34 5.16
CA ASP A 155 -20.43 -7.94 5.22
C ASP A 155 -19.25 -7.01 5.55
N LEU A 156 -18.32 -7.44 6.40
CA LEU A 156 -17.15 -6.64 6.78
C LEU A 156 -16.14 -6.51 5.64
N VAL A 157 -15.96 -7.58 4.85
CA VAL A 157 -15.03 -7.61 3.70
C VAL A 157 -15.46 -6.58 2.65
N VAL A 158 -16.76 -6.45 2.43
CA VAL A 158 -17.32 -5.56 1.39
C VAL A 158 -17.61 -4.14 1.90
N LYS A 159 -17.64 -3.95 3.23
CA LYS A 159 -18.12 -2.70 3.86
C LYS A 159 -17.34 -1.46 3.43
N GLN A 160 -16.04 -1.59 3.20
CA GLN A 160 -15.16 -0.47 2.87
C GLN A 160 -14.83 -0.40 1.37
N GLU A 161 -15.50 -1.17 0.50
CA GLU A 161 -15.15 -1.22 -0.93
C GLU A 161 -15.22 0.17 -1.58
N VAL A 162 -16.32 0.88 -1.38
CA VAL A 162 -16.53 2.21 -1.98
C VAL A 162 -15.51 3.21 -1.44
N ALA A 163 -15.35 3.26 -0.11
CA ALA A 163 -14.36 4.14 0.52
C ALA A 163 -12.93 3.86 0.03
N LEU A 164 -12.57 2.57 -0.12
CA LEU A 164 -11.27 2.19 -0.65
C LEU A 164 -11.09 2.67 -2.10
N LEU A 165 -12.07 2.43 -2.96
CA LEU A 165 -12.03 2.85 -4.37
C LEU A 165 -11.92 4.37 -4.52
N GLU A 166 -12.70 5.12 -3.74
CA GLU A 166 -12.65 6.59 -3.70
C GLU A 166 -11.30 7.10 -3.18
N GLY A 167 -10.79 6.50 -2.10
CA GLY A 167 -9.48 6.81 -1.53
C GLY A 167 -8.30 6.50 -2.47
N LEU A 168 -8.49 5.58 -3.42
CA LEU A 168 -7.55 5.29 -4.50
C LEU A 168 -7.75 6.14 -5.75
N ASN A 169 -8.70 7.09 -5.74
CA ASN A 169 -9.09 7.86 -6.93
C ASN A 169 -9.41 6.97 -8.15
N PHE A 170 -9.90 5.75 -7.91
CA PHE A 170 -10.11 4.71 -8.93
C PHE A 170 -8.85 4.35 -9.76
N ASP A 171 -7.65 4.66 -9.27
CA ASP A 171 -6.36 4.29 -9.87
C ASP A 171 -5.98 2.84 -9.50
N LEU A 172 -6.72 1.88 -10.07
CA LEU A 172 -6.63 0.48 -9.69
C LEU A 172 -5.42 -0.25 -10.28
N VAL A 173 -4.86 0.25 -11.39
CA VAL A 173 -3.70 -0.38 -12.05
C VAL A 173 -2.43 -0.16 -11.20
N VAL A 174 -1.85 -1.26 -10.76
CA VAL A 174 -0.59 -1.27 -9.99
C VAL A 174 0.52 -1.90 -10.82
N HIS A 175 1.66 -1.21 -10.87
CA HIS A 175 2.87 -1.72 -11.51
C HIS A 175 3.74 -2.39 -10.45
N SER A 176 3.69 -3.72 -10.41
CA SER A 176 4.36 -4.53 -9.40
C SER A 176 5.89 -4.58 -9.61
N PRO A 177 6.72 -4.29 -8.59
CA PRO A 177 8.18 -4.41 -8.70
C PRO A 177 8.64 -5.86 -8.84
N TYR A 178 7.82 -6.84 -8.46
CA TYR A 178 8.13 -8.26 -8.61
C TYR A 178 8.24 -8.67 -10.08
N ARG A 179 7.41 -8.08 -10.94
CA ARG A 179 7.50 -8.30 -12.40
C ARG A 179 8.81 -7.72 -12.96
N ALA A 180 9.22 -6.55 -12.50
CA ALA A 180 10.48 -5.94 -12.91
C ALA A 180 11.68 -6.77 -12.43
N LEU A 181 11.64 -7.32 -11.22
CA LEU A 181 12.67 -8.21 -10.70
C LEU A 181 12.81 -9.48 -11.54
N GLN A 182 11.69 -10.11 -11.92
CA GLN A 182 11.70 -11.26 -12.84
C GLN A 182 12.36 -10.91 -14.19
N GLY A 183 12.08 -9.72 -14.73
CA GLY A 183 12.73 -9.23 -15.94
C GLY A 183 14.24 -9.07 -15.79
N LEU A 184 14.70 -8.42 -14.72
CA LEU A 184 16.13 -8.26 -14.42
C LEU A 184 16.83 -9.60 -14.20
N MET A 185 16.16 -10.56 -13.57
CA MET A 185 16.67 -11.91 -13.41
C MET A 185 16.85 -12.64 -14.74
N GLN A 186 15.93 -12.46 -15.67
CA GLN A 186 16.02 -13.03 -17.01
C GLN A 186 17.17 -12.39 -17.81
N GLU A 187 17.28 -11.06 -17.76
CA GLU A 187 18.40 -10.32 -18.37
C GLU A 187 19.76 -10.75 -17.80
N LEU A 188 19.83 -11.02 -16.49
CA LEU A 188 21.04 -11.55 -15.87
C LEU A 188 21.41 -12.94 -16.41
N LYS A 189 20.44 -13.84 -16.58
CA LYS A 189 20.68 -15.17 -17.16
C LYS A 189 21.21 -15.08 -18.58
N GLU A 190 20.64 -14.18 -19.39
CA GLU A 190 21.08 -13.92 -20.76
C GLU A 190 22.50 -13.34 -20.80
N ALA A 191 22.80 -12.38 -19.94
CA ALA A 191 24.14 -11.80 -19.82
C ALA A 191 25.20 -12.84 -19.41
N ARG A 192 24.83 -13.79 -18.54
CA ARG A 192 25.69 -14.92 -18.12
C ARG A 192 25.92 -15.91 -19.25
N ALA A 193 24.89 -16.25 -20.03
CA ALA A 193 25.01 -17.13 -21.20
C ALA A 193 25.89 -16.52 -22.31
N ALA A 194 25.75 -15.21 -22.54
CA ALA A 194 26.60 -14.49 -23.48
C ALA A 194 28.08 -14.48 -23.04
N ALA A 195 28.35 -14.38 -21.73
CA ALA A 195 29.71 -14.40 -21.18
C ALA A 195 30.37 -15.79 -21.25
N SER A 196 29.59 -16.88 -21.24
CA SER A 196 30.10 -18.25 -21.36
C SER A 196 30.27 -18.74 -22.80
N GLY A 197 29.94 -17.92 -23.82
CA GLY A 197 30.01 -18.32 -25.23
C GLY A 197 28.93 -19.33 -25.65
N ALA A 198 27.94 -19.60 -24.79
CA ALA A 198 26.82 -20.46 -25.09
C ALA A 198 25.78 -19.69 -25.93
N SER A 199 25.99 -19.62 -27.25
CA SER A 199 24.97 -19.13 -28.18
C SER A 199 23.71 -20.02 -28.12
N SER A 200 22.55 -19.38 -28.24
CA SER A 200 21.18 -19.92 -28.24
C SER A 200 20.97 -21.24 -29.03
N PRO A 201 19.90 -22.02 -28.75
CA PRO A 201 19.59 -23.25 -29.48
C PRO A 201 19.40 -23.01 -31.00
N PRO A 202 19.70 -24.00 -31.85
CA PRO A 202 19.62 -23.88 -33.29
C PRO A 202 18.15 -23.84 -33.72
N GLY A 203 17.61 -22.65 -34.01
CA GLY A 203 16.22 -22.52 -34.45
C GLY A 203 15.76 -21.14 -34.93
N SER A 204 16.43 -20.04 -34.56
CA SER A 204 16.14 -18.72 -35.15
C SER A 204 17.33 -18.24 -35.99
N ALA A 205 17.25 -18.47 -37.29
CA ALA A 205 18.18 -17.89 -38.25
C ALA A 205 18.01 -16.37 -38.25
N SER A 206 18.88 -15.66 -37.54
CA SER A 206 19.16 -14.24 -37.80
C SER A 206 20.38 -14.19 -38.74
N PRO A 207 20.35 -13.40 -39.83
CA PRO A 207 21.44 -13.34 -40.79
C PRO A 207 22.72 -12.79 -40.14
N PRO A 208 23.92 -13.12 -40.67
CA PRO A 208 25.18 -12.60 -40.15
C PRO A 208 25.20 -11.06 -40.23
N PRO A 209 25.78 -10.37 -39.23
CA PRO A 209 25.80 -8.92 -39.22
C PRO A 209 26.63 -8.38 -40.41
N PRO A 210 26.17 -7.35 -41.12
CA PRO A 210 26.99 -6.68 -42.12
C PRO A 210 28.14 -5.94 -41.42
N ALA A 211 29.23 -5.79 -42.17
CA ALA A 211 30.49 -5.21 -41.75
C ALA A 211 30.35 -3.88 -41.00
N ALA A 212 31.08 -3.77 -39.88
CA ALA A 212 31.55 -2.55 -39.22
C ALA A 212 30.57 -1.38 -39.12
N LEU A 213 29.65 -1.45 -38.15
CA LEU A 213 29.00 -0.26 -37.59
C LEU A 213 29.93 0.40 -36.55
N PRO A 214 29.90 1.74 -36.42
CA PRO A 214 30.76 2.48 -35.49
C PRO A 214 30.50 2.02 -34.05
N SER A 215 31.60 1.84 -33.31
CA SER A 215 31.72 1.32 -31.94
C SER A 215 30.46 1.47 -31.09
N SER A 216 29.65 0.41 -30.99
CA SER A 216 28.65 0.29 -29.92
C SER A 216 29.34 0.61 -28.59
N PRO A 217 28.74 1.41 -27.69
CA PRO A 217 29.33 1.66 -26.39
C PRO A 217 29.60 0.31 -25.73
N GLN A 218 30.88 0.01 -25.48
CA GLN A 218 31.29 -1.23 -24.85
C GLN A 218 30.69 -1.26 -23.44
N LEU A 219 29.63 -2.06 -23.28
CA LEU A 219 29.03 -2.34 -21.99
C LEU A 219 30.12 -2.89 -21.04
N PRO A 220 30.16 -2.47 -19.77
CA PRO A 220 31.14 -2.97 -18.78
C PRO A 220 31.19 -4.51 -18.76
N PRO A 221 32.33 -5.18 -18.51
CA PRO A 221 32.37 -6.64 -18.38
C PRO A 221 31.44 -7.12 -17.28
N LEU A 222 30.89 -8.34 -17.39
CA LEU A 222 30.03 -8.89 -16.33
C LEU A 222 30.86 -9.11 -15.06
N ASP A 223 30.25 -8.94 -13.89
CA ASP A 223 30.95 -9.15 -12.61
C ASP A 223 31.47 -10.59 -12.50
N GLU A 224 32.72 -10.77 -12.05
CA GLU A 224 33.35 -12.10 -11.95
C GLU A 224 32.53 -13.07 -11.08
N GLY A 225 31.96 -12.55 -9.98
CA GLY A 225 31.10 -13.33 -9.08
C GLY A 225 29.76 -13.75 -9.69
N LEU A 226 29.39 -13.22 -10.86
CA LEU A 226 28.22 -13.64 -11.63
C LEU A 226 28.57 -14.64 -12.73
N LEU A 227 29.84 -14.90 -13.02
CA LEU A 227 30.19 -15.86 -14.06
C LEU A 227 29.77 -17.28 -13.65
N PRO A 228 29.38 -18.16 -14.60
CA PRO A 228 28.96 -19.54 -14.29
C PRO A 228 30.00 -20.35 -13.49
N ALA A 229 31.29 -20.02 -13.64
CA ALA A 229 32.37 -20.64 -12.88
C ALA A 229 32.36 -20.24 -11.39
N ALA A 230 31.98 -19.01 -11.05
CA ALA A 230 31.97 -18.48 -9.68
C ALA A 230 30.64 -18.70 -8.97
N LEU A 231 29.52 -18.60 -9.71
CA LEU A 231 28.18 -18.85 -9.21
C LEU A 231 27.49 -19.88 -10.11
N PRO A 232 27.36 -21.14 -9.69
CA PRO A 232 26.63 -22.16 -10.45
C PRO A 232 25.16 -21.79 -10.63
N ASP A 233 24.58 -22.15 -11.78
CA ASP A 233 23.17 -21.89 -12.12
C ASP A 233 22.21 -22.49 -11.10
N SER A 234 22.54 -23.67 -10.56
CA SER A 234 21.86 -24.27 -9.43
C SER A 234 22.89 -24.85 -8.46
N PRO A 235 22.76 -24.67 -7.13
CA PRO A 235 21.70 -23.93 -6.42
C PRO A 235 22.01 -22.45 -6.15
N GLY A 236 23.18 -21.95 -6.58
CA GLY A 236 23.70 -20.63 -6.22
C GLY A 236 22.82 -19.48 -6.73
N LEU A 237 22.55 -19.45 -8.03
CA LEU A 237 21.69 -18.43 -8.64
C LEU A 237 20.28 -18.46 -8.07
N ASP A 238 19.69 -19.64 -7.88
CA ASP A 238 18.35 -19.80 -7.30
C ASP A 238 18.28 -19.36 -5.83
N ALA A 239 19.37 -19.50 -5.08
CA ALA A 239 19.46 -18.98 -3.72
C ALA A 239 19.56 -17.45 -3.70
N ALA A 240 20.31 -16.85 -4.62
CA ALA A 240 20.39 -15.39 -4.78
C ALA A 240 19.05 -14.80 -5.26
N ALA A 241 18.39 -15.47 -6.20
CA ALA A 241 17.04 -15.17 -6.67
C ALA A 241 16.04 -15.06 -5.52
N ARG A 242 15.95 -16.11 -4.70
CA ARG A 242 15.05 -16.15 -3.55
C ARG A 242 15.37 -15.06 -2.53
N ALA A 243 16.66 -14.78 -2.30
CA ALA A 243 17.08 -13.68 -1.45
C ALA A 243 16.65 -12.31 -1.99
N SER A 244 16.68 -12.10 -3.32
CA SER A 244 16.19 -10.87 -3.94
C SER A 244 14.68 -10.70 -3.80
N PHE A 245 13.89 -11.77 -3.93
CA PHE A 245 12.45 -11.70 -3.64
C PHE A 245 12.17 -11.37 -2.17
N GLY A 246 12.92 -11.96 -1.23
CA GLY A 246 12.82 -11.63 0.19
C GLY A 246 13.23 -10.17 0.50
N ALA A 247 14.26 -9.65 -0.15
CA ALA A 247 14.65 -8.24 -0.04
C ALA A 247 13.56 -7.31 -0.59
N LEU A 248 12.88 -7.71 -1.67
CA LEU A 248 11.76 -6.95 -2.22
C LEU A 248 10.54 -6.98 -1.30
N ASP A 249 10.25 -8.11 -0.65
CA ASP A 249 9.20 -8.20 0.36
C ASP A 249 9.44 -7.22 1.51
N ALA A 250 10.70 -7.04 1.95
CA ALA A 250 11.07 -6.04 2.95
C ALA A 250 10.87 -4.60 2.42
N LEU A 251 11.29 -4.31 1.19
CA LEU A 251 11.07 -3.00 0.55
C LEU A 251 9.58 -2.65 0.43
N MET A 252 8.71 -3.62 0.17
CA MET A 252 7.26 -3.38 0.11
C MET A 252 6.67 -2.96 1.46
N LEU A 253 7.36 -3.22 2.59
CA LEU A 253 6.95 -2.82 3.93
C LEU A 253 7.50 -1.44 4.36
N SER A 254 8.28 -0.77 3.51
CA SER A 254 8.75 0.60 3.73
C SER A 254 8.01 1.61 2.85
N ASP A 255 8.49 2.85 2.80
CA ASP A 255 7.95 3.89 1.92
C ASP A 255 8.44 3.79 0.47
N ALA A 256 9.35 2.86 0.16
CA ALA A 256 9.89 2.67 -1.18
C ALA A 256 8.85 2.59 -2.32
N PRO A 257 7.70 1.86 -2.16
CA PRO A 257 6.68 1.78 -3.21
C PRO A 257 5.97 3.11 -3.53
N LEU A 258 6.11 4.12 -2.68
CA LEU A 258 5.53 5.46 -2.84
C LEU A 258 6.56 6.49 -3.28
N LEU A 259 7.85 6.13 -3.30
CA LEU A 259 8.96 7.05 -3.60
C LEU A 259 9.66 6.71 -4.91
N TYR A 260 9.77 5.42 -5.24
CA TYR A 260 10.56 4.96 -6.39
C TYR A 260 9.75 4.09 -7.34
N GLY A 261 10.19 4.06 -8.60
CA GLY A 261 9.57 3.21 -9.61
C GLY A 261 9.88 1.71 -9.40
N PRO A 262 9.04 0.82 -9.97
CA PRO A 262 9.17 -0.62 -9.79
C PRO A 262 10.52 -1.17 -10.29
N ALA A 263 11.09 -0.58 -11.34
CA ALA A 263 12.40 -0.97 -11.86
C ALA A 263 13.55 -0.63 -10.90
N GLN A 264 13.51 0.54 -10.25
CA GLN A 264 14.50 0.95 -9.26
C GLN A 264 14.44 0.05 -8.02
N MET A 265 13.23 -0.23 -7.53
CA MET A 265 13.01 -1.16 -6.42
C MET A 265 13.50 -2.57 -6.74
N ALA A 266 13.22 -3.06 -7.95
CA ALA A 266 13.68 -4.37 -8.39
C ALA A 266 15.21 -4.46 -8.47
N ALA A 267 15.87 -3.42 -8.97
CA ALA A 267 17.33 -3.35 -9.01
C ALA A 267 17.96 -3.33 -7.61
N ALA A 268 17.35 -2.60 -6.65
CA ALA A 268 17.80 -2.60 -5.26
C ALA A 268 17.62 -3.97 -4.59
N ALA A 269 16.47 -4.60 -4.80
CA ALA A 269 16.21 -5.95 -4.32
C ALA A 269 17.18 -6.99 -4.90
N LEU A 270 17.50 -6.88 -6.20
CA LEU A 270 18.51 -7.69 -6.85
C LEU A 270 19.87 -7.51 -6.17
N ARG A 271 20.32 -6.25 -6.03
CA ARG A 271 21.59 -5.89 -5.39
C ARG A 271 21.70 -6.45 -3.98
N SER A 272 20.68 -6.23 -3.15
CA SER A 272 20.63 -6.67 -1.76
C SER A 272 20.60 -8.20 -1.63
N GLY A 273 19.79 -8.88 -2.46
CA GLY A 273 19.70 -10.35 -2.46
C GLY A 273 21.00 -11.05 -2.87
N PHE A 274 21.70 -10.52 -3.89
CA PHE A 274 23.00 -11.04 -4.31
C PHE A 274 24.08 -10.75 -3.27
N LYS A 275 24.09 -9.54 -2.68
CA LYS A 275 25.00 -9.18 -1.59
C LYS A 275 24.83 -10.10 -0.38
N ALA A 276 23.61 -10.51 -0.04
CA ALA A 276 23.33 -11.47 1.03
C ALA A 276 23.89 -12.88 0.75
N LYS A 277 24.23 -13.20 -0.50
CA LYS A 277 24.92 -14.43 -0.91
C LYS A 277 26.40 -14.22 -1.21
N GLY A 278 26.96 -13.06 -0.85
CA GLY A 278 28.38 -12.73 -1.05
C GLY A 278 28.73 -12.31 -2.48
N VAL A 279 27.74 -12.09 -3.36
CA VAL A 279 27.96 -11.72 -4.76
C VAL A 279 27.70 -10.22 -4.95
N ARG A 280 28.69 -9.50 -5.49
CA ARG A 280 28.54 -8.09 -5.88
C ARG A 280 28.17 -7.99 -7.36
N VAL A 281 27.26 -7.07 -7.69
CA VAL A 281 26.71 -6.90 -9.04
C VAL A 281 26.85 -5.47 -9.63
N PRO A 282 27.90 -4.69 -9.33
CA PRO A 282 28.00 -3.30 -9.79
C PRO A 282 28.04 -3.18 -11.32
N ASN A 283 28.76 -4.05 -12.02
CA ASN A 283 28.85 -3.95 -13.48
C ASN A 283 27.54 -4.35 -14.15
N PHE A 284 26.85 -5.37 -13.64
CA PHE A 284 25.53 -5.72 -14.13
C PHE A 284 24.54 -4.56 -14.00
N LEU A 285 24.52 -3.86 -12.86
CA LEU A 285 23.66 -2.69 -12.67
C LEU A 285 24.05 -1.52 -13.56
N ALA A 286 25.35 -1.30 -13.80
CA ALA A 286 25.83 -0.31 -14.76
C ALA A 286 25.37 -0.62 -16.19
N ARG A 287 25.37 -1.91 -16.60
CA ARG A 287 24.81 -2.34 -17.89
C ARG A 287 23.32 -1.98 -17.99
N VAL A 288 22.54 -2.28 -16.95
CA VAL A 288 21.10 -1.97 -16.90
C VAL A 288 20.88 -0.46 -17.03
N ALA A 289 21.64 0.36 -16.29
CA ALA A 289 21.55 1.82 -16.34
C ALA A 289 21.89 2.39 -17.72
N GLN A 290 22.97 1.92 -18.35
CA GLN A 290 23.37 2.35 -19.69
C GLN A 290 22.34 1.96 -20.75
N ARG A 291 21.80 0.73 -20.69
CA ARG A 291 20.73 0.29 -21.61
C ARG A 291 19.49 1.15 -21.44
N ALA A 292 19.08 1.45 -20.20
CA ALA A 292 17.95 2.33 -19.94
C ALA A 292 18.18 3.74 -20.52
N ALA A 293 19.37 4.31 -20.38
CA ALA A 293 19.72 5.62 -20.94
C ALA A 293 19.67 5.63 -22.48
N LEU A 294 20.10 4.55 -23.14
CA LEU A 294 20.01 4.40 -24.60
C LEU A 294 18.55 4.38 -25.10
N PHE A 295 17.65 3.73 -24.36
CA PHE A 295 16.22 3.75 -24.68
C PHE A 295 15.56 5.12 -24.44
N MET A 296 16.15 5.98 -23.59
CA MET A 296 15.65 7.33 -23.27
C MET A 296 16.34 8.45 -24.07
N GLY A 297 17.14 8.12 -25.09
CA GLY A 297 17.87 9.10 -25.91
C GLY A 297 16.97 10.15 -26.60
N PRO A 298 17.56 11.23 -27.14
CA PRO A 298 16.85 12.46 -27.54
C PRO A 298 15.79 12.29 -28.65
N ASN A 299 15.72 11.12 -29.29
CA ASN A 299 14.74 10.77 -30.34
C ASN A 299 13.73 9.67 -29.92
N GLY A 300 13.62 9.35 -28.63
CA GLY A 300 12.67 8.37 -28.09
C GLY A 300 11.20 8.85 -28.05
N GLY A 301 10.79 9.72 -28.96
CA GLY A 301 9.39 10.03 -29.20
C GLY A 301 8.76 8.90 -30.01
N GLY A 302 7.88 8.13 -29.38
CA GLY A 302 7.06 7.14 -30.07
C GLY A 302 6.39 7.76 -31.29
N THR A 303 6.65 7.18 -32.45
CA THR A 303 5.91 7.42 -33.70
C THR A 303 4.46 6.95 -33.49
N GLY A 304 3.63 7.86 -32.98
CA GLY A 304 2.18 7.73 -32.90
C GLY A 304 1.56 9.00 -33.47
N THR A 305 1.38 9.02 -34.78
CA THR A 305 0.59 10.01 -35.51
C THR A 305 -0.85 10.02 -34.96
N GLY A 306 -1.32 11.18 -34.52
CA GLY A 306 -2.70 11.37 -34.07
C GLY A 306 -2.94 12.78 -33.58
N GLY A 307 -3.31 13.68 -34.50
CA GLY A 307 -3.69 15.06 -34.18
C GLY A 307 -4.98 15.13 -33.36
N GLY A 308 -5.02 16.09 -32.43
CA GLY A 308 -6.20 16.40 -31.62
C GLY A 308 -5.93 17.58 -30.69
N SER A 309 -6.32 18.76 -31.15
CA SER A 309 -6.32 20.02 -30.39
C SER A 309 -7.25 19.95 -29.16
N GLY A 310 -6.84 20.53 -28.03
CA GLY A 310 -7.69 20.78 -26.87
C GLY A 310 -6.91 21.17 -25.62
N GLY A 311 -6.90 22.46 -25.26
CA GLY A 311 -6.15 23.03 -24.14
C GLY A 311 -6.74 22.76 -22.75
N GLY A 312 -5.88 22.85 -21.73
CA GLY A 312 -6.25 22.83 -20.32
C GLY A 312 -5.00 22.64 -19.43
N GLY A 313 -4.52 23.72 -18.81
CA GLY A 313 -3.28 23.75 -18.05
C GLY A 313 -3.30 22.92 -16.76
N SER A 314 -2.21 22.19 -16.51
CA SER A 314 -1.71 21.82 -15.18
C SER A 314 -0.25 21.40 -15.32
N SER A 315 0.56 21.84 -14.36
CA SER A 315 2.02 21.76 -14.30
C SER A 315 2.56 20.35 -14.59
N ALA A 316 3.06 20.13 -15.81
CA ALA A 316 3.81 18.95 -16.17
C ALA A 316 5.22 19.05 -15.55
N SER A 317 5.54 18.15 -14.62
CA SER A 317 6.93 17.93 -14.21
C SER A 317 7.70 17.42 -15.42
N ALA A 318 8.51 18.28 -16.02
CA ALA A 318 9.44 17.91 -17.08
C ALA A 318 10.31 16.74 -16.60
N SER A 319 10.37 15.67 -17.38
CA SER A 319 11.29 14.57 -17.12
C SER A 319 12.72 15.15 -17.19
N PRO A 320 13.57 14.97 -16.16
CA PRO A 320 14.89 15.58 -16.15
C PRO A 320 15.75 15.03 -17.29
N ALA A 321 16.68 15.85 -17.78
CA ALA A 321 17.69 15.45 -18.76
C ALA A 321 18.42 14.18 -18.28
N PRO A 322 18.86 13.29 -19.20
CA PRO A 322 19.61 12.11 -18.80
C PRO A 322 20.85 12.53 -17.98
N PRO A 323 21.10 11.92 -16.81
CA PRO A 323 22.23 12.28 -15.96
C PRO A 323 23.55 12.04 -16.71
N ASP A 324 24.55 12.90 -16.45
CA ASP A 324 25.89 12.81 -17.09
C ASP A 324 26.57 11.45 -16.84
N ASP A 325 26.27 10.80 -15.71
CA ASP A 325 26.61 9.40 -15.43
C ASP A 325 25.37 8.62 -14.93
N PRO A 326 24.72 7.80 -15.79
CA PRO A 326 23.54 7.03 -15.40
C PRO A 326 23.85 5.92 -14.39
N ALA A 327 25.07 5.40 -14.34
CA ALA A 327 25.44 4.33 -13.41
C ALA A 327 25.65 4.88 -11.99
N ALA A 328 26.31 6.03 -11.85
CA ALA A 328 26.45 6.72 -10.57
C ALA A 328 25.09 7.18 -10.03
N ALA A 329 24.24 7.77 -10.88
CA ALA A 329 22.90 8.19 -10.51
C ALA A 329 22.03 7.02 -10.02
N LEU A 330 22.08 5.88 -10.70
CA LEU A 330 21.39 4.67 -10.24
C LEU A 330 21.94 4.21 -8.88
N THR A 331 23.26 4.16 -8.71
CA THR A 331 23.88 3.70 -7.46
C THR A 331 23.43 4.52 -6.25
N ALA A 332 23.37 5.84 -6.36
CA ALA A 332 22.87 6.71 -5.29
C ALA A 332 21.42 6.39 -4.90
N VAL A 333 20.53 6.20 -5.89
CA VAL A 333 19.14 5.78 -5.65
C VAL A 333 19.07 4.42 -4.96
N LEU A 334 19.93 3.48 -5.36
CA LEU A 334 19.95 2.15 -4.75
C LEU A 334 20.42 2.21 -3.29
N ASP A 335 21.34 3.10 -2.93
CA ASP A 335 21.82 3.27 -1.55
C ASP A 335 20.71 3.77 -0.63
N GLU A 336 19.88 4.71 -1.10
CA GLU A 336 18.68 5.13 -0.37
C GLU A 336 17.65 3.99 -0.24
N LEU A 337 17.47 3.20 -1.29
CA LEU A 337 16.58 2.04 -1.26
C LEU A 337 17.07 0.95 -0.30
N ASP A 338 18.38 0.72 -0.16
CA ASP A 338 18.91 -0.24 0.81
C ASP A 338 18.64 0.19 2.27
N GLN A 339 18.67 1.50 2.56
CA GLN A 339 18.25 2.03 3.85
C GLN A 339 16.76 1.77 4.10
N LEU A 340 15.90 2.10 3.13
CA LEU A 340 14.46 1.82 3.20
C LEU A 340 14.15 0.33 3.31
N GLY A 341 14.94 -0.53 2.65
CA GLY A 341 14.83 -1.98 2.76
C GLY A 341 15.14 -2.46 4.18
N SER A 342 16.14 -1.85 4.83
CA SER A 342 16.51 -2.14 6.22
C SER A 342 15.42 -1.69 7.21
N GLU A 343 14.82 -0.51 6.99
CA GLU A 343 13.65 -0.05 7.73
C GLU A 343 12.44 -0.96 7.56
N GLY A 344 12.20 -1.44 6.33
CA GLY A 344 11.16 -2.40 6.00
C GLY A 344 11.36 -3.76 6.69
N ALA A 345 12.61 -4.23 6.76
CA ALA A 345 12.98 -5.48 7.44
C ALA A 345 12.91 -5.40 8.98
N ARG A 346 12.95 -4.19 9.57
CA ARG A 346 12.87 -4.00 11.03
C ARG A 346 11.60 -4.64 11.60
N ARG A 347 11.74 -5.47 12.63
CA ARG A 347 10.61 -6.05 13.35
C ARG A 347 9.77 -4.94 13.99
N VAL A 348 8.45 -5.07 13.88
CA VAL A 348 7.52 -4.16 14.55
C VAL A 348 7.20 -4.75 15.92
N GLU A 349 7.40 -3.97 16.97
CA GLU A 349 7.11 -4.42 18.33
C GLU A 349 5.60 -4.35 18.60
N VAL A 350 5.08 -5.44 19.14
CA VAL A 350 3.64 -5.67 19.33
C VAL A 350 3.00 -4.64 20.25
N ASP A 351 3.73 -4.17 21.26
CA ASP A 351 3.19 -3.24 22.25
C ASP A 351 3.07 -1.82 21.70
N GLU A 352 4.00 -1.38 20.84
CA GLU A 352 3.90 -0.09 20.13
C GLU A 352 2.66 -0.05 19.22
N VAL A 353 2.37 -1.17 18.54
CA VAL A 353 1.17 -1.30 17.68
C VAL A 353 -0.10 -1.27 18.50
N LYS A 354 -0.14 -1.93 19.67
CA LYS A 354 -1.30 -1.92 20.56
C LYS A 354 -1.59 -0.51 21.06
N GLU A 355 -0.57 0.23 21.48
CA GLU A 355 -0.71 1.62 21.94
C GLU A 355 -1.24 2.52 20.81
N ALA A 356 -0.63 2.46 19.62
CA ALA A 356 -1.07 3.22 18.47
C ALA A 356 -2.50 2.87 18.04
N ASN A 357 -2.87 1.59 18.04
CA ASN A 357 -4.23 1.15 17.70
C ASN A 357 -5.25 1.57 18.76
N ALA A 358 -4.89 1.54 20.05
CA ALA A 358 -5.75 2.04 21.12
C ALA A 358 -6.03 3.55 20.96
N ALA A 359 -5.00 4.35 20.70
CA ALA A 359 -5.14 5.78 20.43
C ALA A 359 -6.00 6.02 19.17
N ALA A 360 -5.75 5.31 18.07
CA ALA A 360 -6.55 5.42 16.86
C ALA A 360 -8.03 5.04 17.09
N ARG A 361 -8.29 4.02 17.92
CA ARG A 361 -9.65 3.60 18.31
C ARG A 361 -10.37 4.67 19.12
N GLU A 362 -9.69 5.32 20.06
CA GLU A 362 -10.23 6.43 20.82
C GLU A 362 -10.65 7.58 19.90
N TRP A 363 -9.77 7.97 18.98
CA TRP A 363 -10.07 8.98 17.95
C TRP A 363 -11.27 8.58 17.08
N ARG A 364 -11.34 7.33 16.61
CA ARG A 364 -12.49 6.81 15.83
C ARG A 364 -13.80 6.93 16.60
N ASN A 365 -13.80 6.72 17.92
CA ASN A 365 -15.00 6.85 18.74
C ASN A 365 -15.41 8.32 18.90
N LEU A 366 -14.46 9.22 19.16
CA LEU A 366 -14.71 10.65 19.25
C LEU A 366 -15.29 11.24 17.95
N LEU A 367 -14.75 10.84 16.80
CA LEU A 367 -15.27 11.27 15.49
C LEU A 367 -16.70 10.76 15.24
N LYS A 368 -17.02 9.54 15.65
CA LYS A 368 -18.39 8.99 15.54
C LYS A 368 -19.38 9.73 16.43
N GLU A 369 -18.98 10.04 17.67
CA GLU A 369 -19.81 10.80 18.60
C GLU A 369 -20.07 12.22 18.08
N ALA A 370 -19.04 12.89 17.57
CA ALA A 370 -19.17 14.21 16.97
C ALA A 370 -20.07 14.21 15.73
N GLY A 371 -19.93 13.20 14.85
CA GLY A 371 -20.80 13.02 13.69
C GLY A 371 -22.26 12.73 14.06
N ALA A 372 -22.48 11.91 15.10
CA ALA A 372 -23.83 11.61 15.60
C ALA A 372 -24.50 12.85 16.22
N ALA A 373 -23.75 13.67 16.95
CA ALA A 373 -24.25 14.93 17.51
C ALA A 373 -24.63 15.93 16.40
N ALA A 374 -23.87 16.00 15.31
CA ALA A 374 -24.19 16.84 14.16
C ALA A 374 -25.45 16.36 13.41
N ALA A 375 -25.66 15.04 13.29
CA ALA A 375 -26.83 14.46 12.64
C ALA A 375 -28.10 14.49 13.52
N GLY A 376 -27.95 14.46 14.85
CA GLY A 376 -29.04 14.45 15.82
C GLY A 376 -29.76 15.79 16.04
N GLY A 377 -29.39 16.85 15.32
CA GLY A 377 -30.02 18.18 15.40
C GLY A 377 -31.40 18.29 14.73
N GLY A 378 -31.98 17.20 14.22
CA GLY A 378 -33.30 17.21 13.60
C GLY A 378 -34.06 15.90 13.86
N GLY A 379 -35.14 15.98 14.64
CA GLY A 379 -36.18 14.94 14.71
C GLY A 379 -36.52 14.49 16.12
N GLY A 380 -37.39 15.26 16.79
CA GLY A 380 -38.14 14.79 17.94
C GLY A 380 -39.27 13.82 17.55
N GLY A 381 -39.65 12.97 18.50
CA GLY A 381 -41.01 12.47 18.71
C GLY A 381 -41.56 11.40 17.76
N GLY A 382 -42.01 10.28 18.34
CA GLY A 382 -42.95 9.38 17.64
C GLY A 382 -42.98 7.97 18.22
N GLY A 383 -43.79 7.75 19.26
CA GLY A 383 -44.11 6.43 19.76
C GLY A 383 -44.93 5.58 18.77
N GLY A 384 -44.94 4.27 19.00
CA GLY A 384 -45.74 3.33 18.23
C GLY A 384 -45.65 1.92 18.80
N ALA A 385 -46.39 1.67 19.88
CA ALA A 385 -46.71 0.34 20.35
C ALA A 385 -47.76 -0.31 19.41
N GLY A 386 -47.58 -1.58 19.08
CA GLY A 386 -48.57 -2.38 18.36
C GLY A 386 -48.20 -3.86 18.43
N GLY A 387 -49.06 -4.68 19.06
CA GLY A 387 -48.86 -6.11 19.30
C GLY A 387 -49.62 -7.04 18.34
N GLY A 388 -49.36 -8.35 18.49
CA GLY A 388 -50.22 -9.46 18.04
C GLY A 388 -49.55 -10.47 17.09
N GLY A 389 -49.24 -11.69 17.57
CA GLY A 389 -48.74 -12.80 16.74
C GLY A 389 -48.07 -14.00 17.45
N GLY A 390 -48.61 -14.47 18.58
CA GLY A 390 -47.92 -15.31 19.59
C GLY A 390 -47.48 -16.76 19.26
N GLY A 391 -47.27 -17.14 18.00
CA GLY A 391 -46.78 -18.48 17.62
C GLY A 391 -45.55 -18.47 16.72
N GLU A 392 -45.61 -17.73 15.61
CA GLU A 392 -44.47 -17.54 14.69
C GLU A 392 -43.48 -16.48 15.18
N ASP A 393 -43.92 -15.55 16.04
CA ASP A 393 -43.06 -14.51 16.60
C ASP A 393 -42.02 -15.07 17.56
N ALA A 394 -42.31 -16.15 18.29
CA ALA A 394 -41.35 -16.77 19.20
C ALA A 394 -40.18 -17.43 18.44
N ALA A 395 -40.47 -18.14 17.35
CA ALA A 395 -39.45 -18.74 16.49
C ALA A 395 -38.64 -17.67 15.73
N ARG A 396 -39.30 -16.61 15.26
CA ARG A 396 -38.64 -15.47 14.60
C ARG A 396 -37.81 -14.64 15.57
N ALA A 397 -38.27 -14.47 16.82
CA ALA A 397 -37.54 -13.81 17.90
C ALA A 397 -36.34 -14.66 18.34
N ALA A 398 -36.49 -15.97 18.47
CA ALA A 398 -35.39 -16.89 18.77
C ALA A 398 -34.34 -16.89 17.65
N LYS A 399 -34.75 -16.89 16.38
CA LYS A 399 -33.83 -16.78 15.23
C LYS A 399 -33.15 -15.41 15.16
N ARG A 400 -33.85 -14.32 15.53
CA ARG A 400 -33.27 -12.97 15.65
C ARG A 400 -32.27 -12.88 16.79
N GLU A 401 -32.58 -13.44 17.96
CA GLU A 401 -31.67 -13.49 19.11
C GLU A 401 -30.47 -14.41 18.86
N ALA A 402 -30.65 -15.55 18.19
CA ALA A 402 -29.55 -16.40 17.74
C ALA A 402 -28.64 -15.66 16.76
N LYS A 403 -29.21 -15.00 15.73
CA LYS A 403 -28.45 -14.16 14.79
C LYS A 403 -27.77 -12.97 15.48
N LYS A 404 -28.39 -12.39 16.52
CA LYS A 404 -27.82 -11.31 17.32
C LYS A 404 -26.67 -11.79 18.19
N ARG A 405 -26.78 -12.97 18.81
CA ARG A 405 -25.71 -13.62 19.58
C ARG A 405 -24.54 -14.04 18.68
N GLU A 406 -24.83 -14.59 17.51
CA GLU A 406 -23.84 -14.92 16.49
C GLU A 406 -23.13 -13.66 16.00
N ARG A 407 -23.87 -12.58 15.70
CA ARG A 407 -23.30 -11.27 15.36
C ARG A 407 -22.49 -10.67 16.51
N ALA A 408 -22.91 -10.85 17.76
CA ALA A 408 -22.18 -10.36 18.93
C ALA A 408 -20.88 -11.15 19.15
N ALA A 409 -20.91 -12.48 18.98
CA ALA A 409 -19.74 -13.34 19.04
C ALA A 409 -18.76 -13.07 17.89
N ALA A 410 -19.27 -12.88 16.66
CA ALA A 410 -18.48 -12.46 15.51
C ALA A 410 -17.86 -11.08 15.75
N LYS A 411 -18.61 -10.13 16.31
CA LYS A 411 -18.10 -8.80 16.66
C LYS A 411 -17.03 -8.84 17.78
N ALA A 412 -17.15 -9.78 18.73
CA ALA A 412 -16.15 -9.98 19.77
C ALA A 412 -14.85 -10.59 19.20
N ARG A 413 -14.95 -11.62 18.35
CA ARG A 413 -13.80 -12.22 17.63
C ARG A 413 -13.16 -11.24 16.65
N GLU A 414 -13.96 -10.45 15.96
CA GLU A 414 -13.50 -9.36 15.10
C GLU A 414 -12.74 -8.30 15.92
N ALA A 415 -13.24 -7.93 17.11
CA ALA A 415 -12.57 -6.97 17.98
C ALA A 415 -11.23 -7.49 18.53
N GLU A 416 -11.13 -8.81 18.74
CA GLU A 416 -9.91 -9.53 19.14
C GLU A 416 -8.88 -9.54 17.99
N LEU A 417 -9.28 -9.92 16.77
CA LEU A 417 -8.40 -9.93 15.60
C LEU A 417 -7.98 -8.53 15.13
N LEU A 418 -8.91 -7.57 15.13
CA LEU A 418 -8.61 -6.18 14.77
C LEU A 418 -7.92 -5.42 15.92
N GLY A 419 -7.78 -6.03 17.10
CA GLY A 419 -7.39 -5.36 18.35
C GLY A 419 -6.17 -5.90 19.06
N MET A 420 -5.69 -7.09 18.72
CA MET A 420 -4.50 -7.65 19.32
C MET A 420 -3.59 -8.25 18.26
N PRO A 421 -2.28 -7.99 18.32
CA PRO A 421 -1.32 -8.88 17.73
C PRO A 421 -1.36 -10.17 18.54
N GLN A 422 -1.82 -11.27 17.92
CA GLN A 422 -1.62 -12.58 18.51
C GLN A 422 -0.11 -12.75 18.74
N GLN A 423 0.28 -13.08 19.98
CA GLN A 423 1.63 -13.57 20.24
C GLN A 423 1.85 -14.75 19.29
N GLN A 424 2.70 -14.56 18.27
CA GLN A 424 3.29 -15.69 17.56
C GLN A 424 4.05 -16.48 18.63
N GLN A 425 3.45 -17.60 19.08
CA GLN A 425 4.11 -18.58 19.92
C GLN A 425 5.19 -19.31 19.13
#